data_AF-A0A350UVM5-F1
#
_entry.id   AF-A0A350UVM5-F1
#
_cell.length_a   1.000
_cell.length_b   1.000
_cell.length_c   1.000
_cell.angle_alpha   90.00
_cell.angle_beta   90.00
_cell.angle_gamma   90.00
#
_symmetry.space_group_name_H-M   'P 1'
#
loop_
_entity.id
_entity.type
_entity.pdbx_description
1 polymer ?
#
loop_
_entity_poly.entity_id
_entity_poly.type
_entity_poly.pdbx_seq_one_letter_code
_entity_poly.pdbx_strand_id
1 'polypeptide(L)'
;MEAFDIVIIGAGPAGISAALRGADQGARVCLIEQDRIGGSSFHKGVYPYKAAIAALNDRTSDIHANGTIDIEKFSHRVNRAIEAVVSNRASRLNELGVEIRLGRGILLSPSIVQVETDGVSTEVLGGKIIIATGSHPVALPTLPFEKDVVLSADNVFQSNKLPASVFIMGGGASGCELATLYRRLGSKVFLSHQEPRLLTGQDPDIIDAVESSLKKLKVKILPDKKLSSYFKNDGMLDMTLSGGVKFQVEKIVLNLDREGNSLNLGCEDLGIRLGEHEEILVNEVLETSTAGIFAVGSVTGRKTTTGISEEEGRVAADNAMGKNKAVNSDWTPFLIGTEPEIACVGCFAEEAHHKGFRAVEGKFLWENLDYSLLRDEAGGFCKITADARSGVVLGGQIYSNNASQLISLVLLAMKKGMKVGALASLACDGAGENHGIREAARSCSRALKAQRNVL
;
A
#
# COMPACT_ATOMS: atom_id res chain seq x y z
N MET A 1 -34.95 11.94 10.75
CA MET A 1 -33.54 11.51 10.71
C MET A 1 -33.52 10.00 10.65
N GLU A 2 -32.94 9.43 9.60
CA GLU A 2 -32.82 7.97 9.48
C GLU A 2 -31.74 7.44 10.42
N ALA A 3 -31.94 6.24 10.95
CA ALA A 3 -31.06 5.61 11.92
C ALA A 3 -30.34 4.39 11.34
N PHE A 4 -29.04 4.32 11.61
CA PHE A 4 -28.12 3.27 11.20
C PHE A 4 -27.35 2.77 12.43
N ASP A 5 -26.95 1.50 12.42
CA ASP A 5 -26.10 0.96 13.46
C ASP A 5 -24.68 1.52 13.34
N ILE A 6 -24.19 1.66 12.10
CA ILE A 6 -22.87 2.21 11.77
C ILE A 6 -23.00 3.26 10.67
N VAL A 7 -22.44 4.44 10.91
CA VAL A 7 -22.23 5.47 9.90
C VAL A 7 -20.73 5.59 9.61
N ILE A 8 -20.35 5.59 8.34
CA ILE A 8 -18.96 5.62 7.89
C ILE A 8 -18.75 6.86 7.03
N ILE A 9 -17.71 7.65 7.31
CA ILE A 9 -17.37 8.84 6.54
C ILE A 9 -16.09 8.56 5.74
N GLY A 10 -16.22 8.51 4.41
CA GLY A 10 -15.16 8.20 3.46
C GLY A 10 -15.26 6.78 2.92
N ALA A 11 -15.31 6.64 1.60
CA ALA A 11 -15.40 5.37 0.86
C ALA A 11 -14.06 4.98 0.23
N GLY A 12 -12.94 5.24 0.91
CA GLY A 12 -11.63 4.64 0.60
C GLY A 12 -11.57 3.15 0.99
N PRO A 13 -10.42 2.48 0.83
CA PRO A 13 -10.27 1.05 1.17
C PRO A 13 -10.72 0.70 2.60
N ALA A 14 -10.34 1.53 3.59
CA ALA A 14 -10.75 1.33 4.98
C ALA A 14 -12.27 1.44 5.18
N GLY A 15 -12.89 2.48 4.62
CA GLY A 15 -14.33 2.70 4.74
C GLY A 15 -15.16 1.66 4.01
N ILE A 16 -14.75 1.26 2.80
CA ILE A 16 -15.40 0.15 2.07
C ILE A 16 -15.28 -1.15 2.86
N SER A 17 -14.09 -1.47 3.38
CA SER A 17 -13.88 -2.68 4.19
C SER A 17 -14.74 -2.67 5.46
N ALA A 18 -14.80 -1.53 6.15
CA ALA A 18 -15.66 -1.35 7.32
C ALA A 18 -17.15 -1.53 6.97
N ALA A 19 -17.60 -0.97 5.84
CA ALA A 19 -19.00 -1.06 5.41
C ALA A 19 -19.40 -2.50 5.09
N LEU A 20 -18.59 -3.20 4.29
CA LEU A 20 -18.79 -4.61 3.96
C LEU A 20 -18.79 -5.46 5.24
N ARG A 21 -17.83 -5.22 6.15
CA ARG A 21 -17.73 -5.96 7.41
C ARG A 21 -18.89 -5.69 8.37
N GLY A 22 -19.40 -4.47 8.40
CA GLY A 22 -20.59 -4.12 9.18
C GLY A 22 -21.83 -4.85 8.65
N ALA A 23 -22.05 -4.79 7.34
CA ALA A 23 -23.17 -5.47 6.68
C ALA A 23 -23.11 -7.00 6.84
N ASP A 24 -21.92 -7.62 6.72
CA ASP A 24 -21.72 -9.06 6.97
C ASP A 24 -22.09 -9.48 8.41
N GLN A 25 -22.11 -8.54 9.36
CA GLN A 25 -22.50 -8.75 10.75
C GLN A 25 -23.98 -8.41 11.01
N GLY A 26 -24.73 -8.06 9.98
CA GLY A 26 -26.15 -7.72 10.06
C GLY A 26 -26.43 -6.27 10.49
N ALA A 27 -25.42 -5.40 10.52
CA ALA A 27 -25.60 -3.99 10.84
C ALA A 27 -26.29 -3.25 9.67
N ARG A 28 -27.20 -2.32 9.98
CA ARG A 28 -27.66 -1.33 9.00
C ARG A 28 -26.58 -0.25 8.86
N VAL A 29 -25.96 -0.16 7.68
CA VAL A 29 -24.80 0.69 7.43
C VAL A 29 -25.14 1.85 6.50
N CYS A 30 -24.70 3.06 6.85
CA CYS A 30 -24.63 4.21 5.94
C CYS A 30 -23.17 4.55 5.64
N LEU A 31 -22.81 4.64 4.37
CA LEU A 31 -21.49 5.04 3.89
C LEU A 31 -21.60 6.39 3.16
N ILE A 32 -20.93 7.41 3.69
CA ILE A 32 -20.95 8.78 3.17
C ILE A 32 -19.65 9.04 2.40
N GLU A 33 -19.74 9.53 1.16
CA GLU A 33 -18.59 9.85 0.32
C GLU A 33 -18.81 11.16 -0.44
N GLN A 34 -17.84 12.08 -0.37
CA GLN A 34 -17.97 13.41 -0.97
C GLN A 34 -17.51 13.49 -2.43
N ASP A 35 -16.63 12.59 -2.86
CA ASP A 35 -16.05 12.55 -4.20
C ASP A 35 -16.49 11.27 -4.92
N ARG A 36 -15.66 10.22 -4.90
CA ARG A 36 -15.89 8.97 -5.62
C ARG A 36 -15.56 7.77 -4.75
N ILE A 37 -16.42 6.76 -4.82
CA ILE A 37 -16.20 5.46 -4.18
C ILE A 37 -14.82 4.91 -4.61
N GLY A 38 -14.06 4.40 -3.65
CA GLY A 38 -12.71 3.88 -3.79
C GLY A 38 -11.63 4.82 -3.23
N GLY A 39 -11.89 6.12 -3.13
CA GLY A 39 -10.94 7.09 -2.57
C GLY A 39 -9.58 7.11 -3.29
N SER A 40 -8.54 7.59 -2.60
CA SER A 40 -7.21 7.80 -3.22
C SER A 40 -6.57 6.52 -3.75
N SER A 41 -6.68 5.38 -3.06
CA SER A 41 -6.04 4.13 -3.51
C SER A 41 -6.57 3.66 -4.88
N PHE A 42 -7.88 3.82 -5.12
CA PHE A 42 -8.53 3.38 -6.36
C PHE A 42 -8.30 4.33 -7.53
N HIS A 43 -8.24 5.65 -7.26
CA HIS A 43 -8.20 6.66 -8.32
C HIS A 43 -6.83 7.29 -8.54
N LYS A 44 -5.94 7.23 -7.53
CA LYS A 44 -4.68 8.00 -7.50
C LYS A 44 -3.45 7.19 -7.07
N GLY A 45 -3.63 5.95 -6.60
CA GLY A 45 -2.56 5.17 -5.95
C GLY A 45 -2.37 3.76 -6.54
N VAL A 46 -2.58 2.75 -5.69
CA VAL A 46 -2.20 1.35 -5.96
C VAL A 46 -2.97 0.73 -7.13
N TYR A 47 -4.27 1.02 -7.27
CA TYR A 47 -5.07 0.38 -8.33
C TYR A 47 -4.71 0.91 -9.72
N PRO A 48 -4.60 2.24 -9.97
CA PRO A 48 -4.14 2.76 -11.26
C PRO A 48 -2.74 2.25 -11.60
N TYR A 49 -1.86 2.12 -10.60
CA TYR A 49 -0.55 1.51 -10.77
C TYR A 49 -0.64 0.06 -11.25
N LYS A 50 -1.40 -0.79 -10.57
CA LYS A 50 -1.57 -2.19 -10.95
C LYS A 50 -2.23 -2.34 -12.33
N ALA A 51 -3.23 -1.52 -12.63
CA ALA A 51 -3.86 -1.49 -13.94
C ALA A 51 -2.88 -1.05 -15.04
N ALA A 52 -2.01 -0.08 -14.75
CA ALA A 52 -0.96 0.38 -15.65
C ALA A 52 0.06 -0.73 -15.96
N ILE A 53 0.61 -1.38 -14.93
CA ILE A 53 1.56 -2.49 -15.12
C ILE A 53 0.91 -3.65 -15.88
N ALA A 54 -0.34 -4.00 -15.54
CA ALA A 54 -1.10 -5.03 -16.27
C ALA A 54 -1.30 -4.67 -17.75
N ALA A 55 -1.63 -3.42 -18.06
CA ALA A 55 -1.72 -2.95 -19.45
C ALA A 55 -0.37 -3.07 -20.18
N LEU A 56 0.73 -2.64 -19.54
CA LEU A 56 2.06 -2.68 -20.12
C LEU A 56 2.58 -4.11 -20.35
N ASN A 57 2.15 -5.07 -19.53
CA ASN A 57 2.53 -6.47 -19.65
C ASN A 57 1.69 -7.23 -20.70
N ASP A 58 0.53 -6.70 -21.09
CA ASP A 58 -0.25 -7.25 -22.21
C ASP A 58 0.38 -6.87 -23.56
N ARG A 59 1.34 -7.70 -23.99
CA ARG A 59 2.05 -7.56 -25.28
C ARG A 59 1.16 -7.75 -26.51
N THR A 60 -0.06 -8.27 -26.34
CA THR A 60 -1.02 -8.46 -27.43
C THR A 60 -1.92 -7.24 -27.63
N SER A 61 -1.84 -6.27 -26.74
CA SER A 61 -2.65 -5.06 -26.80
C SER A 61 -2.17 -4.06 -27.85
N ASP A 62 -3.10 -3.26 -28.33
CA ASP A 62 -2.90 -2.21 -29.32
C ASP A 62 -2.27 -0.93 -28.76
N ILE A 63 -1.86 -0.94 -27.48
CA ILE A 63 -1.11 0.16 -26.85
C ILE A 63 0.35 0.17 -27.31
N HIS A 64 0.87 -0.97 -27.78
CA HIS A 64 2.23 -1.09 -28.29
C HIS A 64 2.21 -0.87 -29.80
N ALA A 65 2.43 0.36 -30.23
CA ALA A 65 2.50 0.74 -31.65
C ALA A 65 3.96 0.90 -32.08
N ASN A 66 4.45 0.02 -32.95
CA ASN A 66 5.81 0.08 -33.52
C ASN A 66 6.94 0.19 -32.47
N GLY A 67 6.78 -0.45 -31.31
CA GLY A 67 7.75 -0.39 -30.21
C GLY A 67 7.67 0.88 -29.35
N THR A 68 6.62 1.70 -29.53
CA THR A 68 6.29 2.86 -28.68
C THR A 68 4.94 2.68 -28.02
N ILE A 69 4.74 3.32 -26.87
CA ILE A 69 3.48 3.24 -26.11
C ILE A 69 2.58 4.38 -26.57
N ASP A 70 1.39 4.02 -27.06
CA ASP A 70 0.30 4.97 -27.29
C ASP A 70 -0.28 5.38 -25.93
N ILE A 71 0.12 6.56 -25.45
CA ILE A 71 -0.24 7.07 -24.13
C ILE A 71 -1.75 7.31 -23.99
N GLU A 72 -2.44 7.68 -25.06
CA GLU A 72 -3.88 7.93 -25.02
C GLU A 72 -4.63 6.60 -24.83
N LYS A 73 -4.33 5.59 -25.65
CA LYS A 73 -4.92 4.25 -25.50
C LYS A 73 -4.57 3.61 -24.17
N PHE A 74 -3.32 3.75 -23.73
CA PHE A 74 -2.87 3.28 -22.42
C PHE A 74 -3.71 3.90 -21.30
N SER A 75 -3.86 5.23 -21.31
CA SER A 75 -4.62 5.95 -20.28
C SER A 75 -6.10 5.55 -20.28
N HIS A 76 -6.71 5.41 -21.46
CA HIS A 76 -8.08 4.91 -21.58
C HIS A 76 -8.26 3.48 -21.05
N ARG A 77 -7.28 2.60 -21.28
CA ARG A 77 -7.33 1.23 -20.76
C ARG A 77 -7.23 1.19 -19.24
N VAL A 78 -6.33 1.98 -18.66
CA VAL A 78 -6.18 2.11 -17.20
C VAL A 78 -7.47 2.66 -16.60
N ASN A 79 -7.99 3.78 -17.10
CA ASN A 79 -9.20 4.41 -16.56
C ASN A 79 -10.42 3.46 -16.62
N ARG A 80 -10.60 2.75 -17.73
CA ARG A 80 -11.67 1.75 -17.88
C ARG A 80 -11.58 0.63 -16.85
N ALA A 81 -10.37 0.15 -16.57
CA ALA A 81 -10.16 -0.88 -15.55
C ALA A 81 -10.54 -0.36 -14.15
N ILE A 82 -10.16 0.88 -13.82
CA ILE A 82 -10.52 1.52 -12.55
C ILE A 82 -12.03 1.72 -12.42
N GLU A 83 -12.69 2.21 -13.47
CA GLU A 83 -14.15 2.38 -13.49
C GLU A 83 -14.88 1.05 -13.27
N ALA A 84 -14.42 -0.03 -13.92
CA ALA A 84 -14.98 -1.36 -13.72
C ALA A 84 -14.81 -1.86 -12.29
N VAL A 85 -13.63 -1.67 -11.69
CA VAL A 85 -13.37 -2.04 -10.28
C VAL A 85 -14.26 -1.25 -9.32
N VAL A 86 -14.37 0.07 -9.51
CA VAL A 86 -15.19 0.95 -8.65
C VAL A 86 -16.67 0.60 -8.79
N SER A 87 -17.16 0.38 -10.00
CA SER A 87 -18.54 -0.04 -10.27
C SER A 87 -18.87 -1.38 -9.59
N ASN A 88 -17.94 -2.34 -9.64
CA ASN A 88 -18.09 -3.62 -8.95
C ASN A 88 -18.17 -3.43 -7.41
N ARG A 89 -17.29 -2.60 -6.84
CA ARG A 89 -17.34 -2.30 -5.39
C ARG A 89 -18.65 -1.63 -4.96
N ALA A 90 -19.11 -0.65 -5.72
CA ALA A 90 -20.38 0.02 -5.46
C ALA A 90 -21.56 -0.96 -5.55
N SER A 91 -21.58 -1.82 -6.57
CA SER A 91 -22.61 -2.85 -6.73
C SER A 91 -22.62 -3.81 -5.55
N ARG A 92 -21.44 -4.25 -5.09
CA ARG A 92 -21.31 -5.15 -3.94
C ARG A 92 -21.82 -4.53 -2.63
N LEU A 93 -21.56 -3.24 -2.40
CA LEU A 93 -22.09 -2.51 -1.24
C LEU A 93 -23.62 -2.48 -1.28
N ASN A 94 -24.20 -2.15 -2.43
CA ASN A 94 -25.66 -2.11 -2.63
C ASN A 94 -26.31 -3.49 -2.45
N GLU A 95 -25.70 -4.56 -2.98
CA GLU A 95 -26.17 -5.96 -2.80
C GLU A 95 -26.27 -6.37 -1.32
N LEU A 96 -25.38 -5.84 -0.49
CA LEU A 96 -25.36 -6.08 0.96
C LEU A 96 -26.24 -5.10 1.74
N GLY A 97 -27.00 -4.24 1.06
CA GLY A 97 -27.92 -3.28 1.69
C GLY A 97 -27.23 -2.10 2.37
N VAL A 98 -25.96 -1.81 2.03
CA VAL A 98 -25.29 -0.59 2.50
C VAL A 98 -25.91 0.61 1.80
N GLU A 99 -26.38 1.58 2.57
CA GLU A 99 -26.88 2.84 2.02
C GLU A 99 -25.71 3.77 1.72
N ILE A 100 -25.53 4.13 0.45
CA ILE A 100 -24.47 5.06 0.03
C ILE A 100 -25.07 6.46 -0.12
N ARG A 101 -24.51 7.43 0.60
CA ARG A 101 -24.87 8.85 0.47
C ARG A 101 -23.71 9.64 -0.11
N LEU A 102 -23.93 10.24 -1.28
CA LEU A 102 -22.96 11.14 -1.88
C LEU A 102 -23.09 12.52 -1.26
N GLY A 103 -22.03 13.01 -0.64
CA GLY A 103 -21.99 14.27 0.08
C GLY A 103 -20.87 14.31 1.10
N ARG A 104 -20.63 15.50 1.66
CA ARG A 104 -19.64 15.71 2.71
C ARG A 104 -20.25 15.34 4.06
N GLY A 105 -19.64 14.37 4.74
CA GLY A 105 -19.99 14.00 6.11
C GLY A 105 -19.36 14.95 7.12
N ILE A 106 -20.13 15.49 8.05
CA ILE A 106 -19.66 16.36 9.13
C ILE A 106 -20.24 15.84 10.45
N LEU A 107 -19.39 15.68 11.47
CA LEU A 107 -19.81 15.25 12.80
C LEU A 107 -20.50 16.41 13.53
N LEU A 108 -21.75 16.22 13.94
CA LEU A 108 -22.47 17.20 14.78
C LEU A 108 -22.54 16.78 16.25
N SER A 109 -22.52 15.47 16.50
CA SER A 109 -22.49 14.88 17.83
C SER A 109 -21.90 13.46 17.75
N PRO A 110 -21.65 12.77 18.88
CA PRO A 110 -21.16 11.39 18.87
C PRO A 110 -22.08 10.37 18.17
N SER A 111 -23.30 10.76 17.81
CA SER A 111 -24.26 9.90 17.12
C SER A 111 -24.91 10.55 15.90
N ILE A 112 -24.62 11.81 15.57
CA ILE A 112 -25.28 12.52 14.45
C ILE A 112 -24.22 12.96 13.45
N VAL A 113 -24.42 12.58 12.20
CA VAL A 113 -23.61 13.01 11.06
C VAL A 113 -24.49 13.79 10.09
N GLN A 114 -24.08 15.01 9.79
CA GLN A 114 -24.65 15.78 8.69
C GLN A 114 -24.04 15.33 7.36
N VAL A 115 -24.87 15.24 6.34
CA VAL A 115 -24.47 14.98 4.95
C VAL A 115 -24.84 16.20 4.13
N GLU A 116 -23.82 16.93 3.66
CA GLU A 116 -23.98 18.09 2.80
C GLU A 116 -23.77 17.70 1.32
N THR A 117 -24.77 17.95 0.49
CA THR A 117 -24.73 17.66 -0.95
C THR A 117 -25.35 18.84 -1.70
N ASP A 118 -24.59 19.45 -2.61
CA ASP A 118 -25.06 20.57 -3.45
C ASP A 118 -25.76 21.71 -2.67
N GLY A 119 -25.25 22.02 -1.46
CA GLY A 119 -25.79 23.06 -0.57
C GLY A 119 -27.03 22.65 0.24
N VAL A 120 -27.46 21.39 0.14
CA VAL A 120 -28.53 20.80 0.96
C VAL A 120 -27.91 19.94 2.05
N SER A 121 -28.30 20.18 3.30
CA SER A 121 -27.84 19.38 4.45
C SER A 121 -28.94 18.46 4.94
N THR A 122 -28.61 17.17 5.08
CA THR A 122 -29.46 16.17 5.74
C THR A 122 -28.71 15.58 6.93
N GLU A 123 -29.43 14.95 7.87
CA GLU A 123 -28.81 14.33 9.04
C GLU A 123 -29.14 12.84 9.09
N VAL A 124 -28.16 12.06 9.54
CA VAL A 124 -28.29 10.64 9.89
C VAL A 124 -27.89 10.40 11.33
N LEU A 125 -28.60 9.49 11.98
CA LEU A 125 -28.27 8.99 13.30
C LEU A 125 -27.46 7.70 13.16
N GLY A 126 -26.27 7.65 13.75
CA GLY A 126 -25.41 6.48 13.82
C GLY A 126 -25.27 5.97 15.25
N GLY A 127 -25.50 4.68 15.49
CA GLY A 127 -25.19 4.04 16.76
C GLY A 127 -23.68 4.08 17.07
N LYS A 128 -22.86 3.94 16.03
CA LYS A 128 -21.41 4.15 16.01
C LYS A 128 -20.99 4.88 14.74
N ILE A 129 -19.86 5.58 14.81
CA ILE A 129 -19.29 6.32 13.68
C ILE A 129 -17.87 5.82 13.39
N ILE A 130 -17.54 5.62 12.12
CA ILE A 130 -16.18 5.28 11.67
C ILE A 130 -15.69 6.34 10.67
N ILE A 131 -14.63 7.06 11.03
CA ILE A 131 -13.98 8.07 10.20
C ILE A 131 -12.90 7.39 9.34
N ALA A 132 -13.07 7.44 8.02
CA ALA A 132 -12.18 6.84 7.02
C ALA A 132 -11.88 7.84 5.89
N THR A 133 -11.74 9.13 6.22
CA THR A 133 -11.60 10.26 5.29
C THR A 133 -10.23 10.32 4.59
N GLY A 134 -9.29 9.47 5.00
CA GLY A 134 -7.98 9.34 4.40
C GLY A 134 -7.06 10.54 4.68
N SER A 135 -6.18 10.83 3.73
CA SER A 135 -5.11 11.82 3.85
C SER A 135 -4.79 12.44 2.50
N HIS A 136 -4.19 13.62 2.48
CA HIS A 136 -3.73 14.29 1.27
C HIS A 136 -2.21 14.54 1.32
N PRO A 137 -1.51 14.59 0.16
CA PRO A 137 -0.08 14.86 0.13
C PRO A 137 0.18 16.35 0.44
N VAL A 138 1.28 16.60 1.14
CA VAL A 138 1.69 17.96 1.52
C VAL A 138 2.95 18.34 0.75
N ALA A 139 2.99 19.58 0.27
CA ALA A 139 4.17 20.11 -0.39
C ALA A 139 5.20 20.56 0.66
N LEU A 140 6.49 20.50 0.30
CA LEU A 140 7.50 21.14 1.14
C LEU A 140 7.35 22.67 1.02
N PRO A 141 7.53 23.45 2.10
CA PRO A 141 7.47 24.91 2.01
C PRO A 141 8.41 25.51 0.96
N THR A 142 9.56 24.88 0.76
CA THR A 142 10.58 25.28 -0.25
C THR A 142 10.30 24.75 -1.65
N LEU A 143 9.29 23.90 -1.82
CA LEU A 143 8.95 23.24 -3.08
C LEU A 143 7.42 23.04 -3.17
N PRO A 144 6.67 24.15 -3.31
CA PRO A 144 5.21 24.09 -3.40
C PRO A 144 4.76 23.31 -4.64
N PHE A 145 3.58 22.71 -4.58
CA PHE A 145 2.98 22.11 -5.76
C PHE A 145 2.75 23.15 -6.84
N GLU A 146 3.07 22.77 -8.07
CA GLU A 146 2.91 23.61 -9.24
C GLU A 146 2.46 22.76 -10.41
N LYS A 147 1.34 23.15 -11.02
CA LYS A 147 0.75 22.43 -12.14
C LYS A 147 1.79 22.19 -13.23
N ASP A 148 1.87 20.93 -13.68
CA ASP A 148 2.78 20.45 -14.72
C ASP A 148 4.29 20.55 -14.42
N VAL A 149 4.70 21.04 -13.24
CA VAL A 149 6.12 21.17 -12.85
C VAL A 149 6.45 20.35 -11.60
N VAL A 150 5.75 20.63 -10.49
CA VAL A 150 5.94 19.95 -9.20
C VAL A 150 4.63 19.26 -8.85
N LEU A 151 4.60 17.94 -9.04
CA LEU A 151 3.42 17.11 -8.86
C LEU A 151 3.48 16.37 -7.53
N SER A 152 2.32 16.10 -6.94
CA SER A 152 2.21 15.04 -5.94
C SER A 152 2.15 13.67 -6.62
N ALA A 153 2.50 12.61 -5.89
CA ALA A 153 2.29 11.23 -6.34
C ALA A 153 0.82 10.96 -6.75
N ASP A 154 -0.15 11.61 -6.09
CA ASP A 154 -1.58 11.45 -6.35
C ASP A 154 -2.02 11.99 -7.73
N ASN A 155 -1.20 12.83 -8.37
CA ASN A 155 -1.49 13.43 -9.67
C ASN A 155 -0.83 12.69 -10.85
N VAL A 156 -0.03 11.64 -10.60
CA VAL A 156 0.72 10.94 -11.66
C VAL A 156 -0.20 10.41 -12.77
N PHE A 157 -1.33 9.81 -12.39
CA PHE A 157 -2.30 9.23 -13.32
C PHE A 157 -3.28 10.25 -13.93
N GLN A 158 -3.19 11.53 -13.52
CA GLN A 158 -4.05 12.60 -14.05
C GLN A 158 -3.36 13.39 -15.18
N SER A 159 -2.07 13.15 -15.43
CA SER A 159 -1.32 13.84 -16.47
C SER A 159 -1.48 13.14 -17.81
N ASN A 160 -2.01 13.85 -18.81
CA ASN A 160 -2.16 13.33 -20.18
C ASN A 160 -0.84 13.34 -20.98
N LYS A 161 0.28 13.73 -20.37
CA LYS A 161 1.58 13.81 -21.02
C LYS A 161 2.65 13.14 -20.17
N LEU A 162 3.31 12.16 -20.77
CA LEU A 162 4.48 11.52 -20.18
C LEU A 162 5.69 12.48 -20.29
N PRO A 163 6.33 12.85 -19.16
CA PRO A 163 7.55 13.66 -19.23
C PRO A 163 8.72 12.84 -19.80
N ALA A 164 9.60 13.46 -20.58
CA ALA A 164 10.81 12.81 -21.06
C ALA A 164 11.76 12.47 -19.90
N SER A 165 11.70 13.22 -18.80
CA SER A 165 12.48 12.98 -17.59
C SER A 165 11.79 13.45 -16.32
N VAL A 166 11.94 12.67 -15.24
CA VAL A 166 11.29 12.93 -13.95
C VAL A 166 12.26 12.72 -12.79
N PHE A 167 12.18 13.62 -11.81
CA PHE A 167 12.83 13.50 -10.50
C PHE A 167 11.78 13.13 -9.45
N ILE A 168 11.91 11.96 -8.85
CA ILE A 168 11.02 11.46 -7.80
C ILE A 168 11.72 11.61 -6.46
N MET A 169 11.08 12.30 -5.51
CA MET A 169 11.57 12.41 -4.13
C MET A 169 10.79 11.48 -3.22
N GLY A 170 11.50 10.57 -2.55
CA GLY A 170 10.96 9.61 -1.59
C GLY A 170 11.17 8.17 -2.04
N GLY A 171 12.14 7.48 -1.45
CA GLY A 171 12.56 6.12 -1.78
C GLY A 171 11.77 5.00 -1.10
N GLY A 172 10.53 5.27 -0.68
CA GLY A 172 9.60 4.26 -0.14
C GLY A 172 9.01 3.36 -1.24
N ALA A 173 8.10 2.46 -0.84
CA ALA A 173 7.44 1.50 -1.74
C ALA A 173 6.81 2.19 -2.96
N SER A 174 5.93 3.18 -2.73
CA SER A 174 5.28 3.92 -3.81
C SER A 174 6.26 4.69 -4.69
N GLY A 175 7.36 5.20 -4.14
CA GLY A 175 8.41 5.85 -4.93
C GLY A 175 9.13 4.87 -5.87
N CYS A 176 9.40 3.65 -5.41
CA CYS A 176 9.97 2.59 -6.22
C CYS A 176 9.01 2.10 -7.31
N GLU A 177 7.72 1.99 -6.98
CA GLU A 177 6.65 1.67 -7.94
C GLU A 177 6.57 2.75 -9.03
N LEU A 178 6.47 4.03 -8.65
CA LEU A 178 6.43 5.14 -9.59
C LEU A 178 7.68 5.20 -10.48
N ALA A 179 8.87 4.98 -9.90
CA ALA A 179 10.11 4.91 -10.67
C ALA A 179 10.07 3.79 -11.71
N THR A 180 9.56 2.62 -11.33
CA THR A 180 9.36 1.48 -12.24
C THR A 180 8.40 1.85 -13.37
N LEU A 181 7.24 2.43 -13.05
CA LEU A 181 6.23 2.82 -14.04
C LEU A 181 6.77 3.85 -15.03
N TYR A 182 7.38 4.93 -14.56
CA TYR A 182 7.94 5.96 -15.45
C TYR A 182 9.03 5.40 -16.36
N ARG A 183 9.90 4.51 -15.86
CA ARG A 183 10.89 3.83 -16.71
C ARG A 183 10.25 2.94 -17.76
N ARG A 184 9.22 2.18 -17.40
CA ARG A 184 8.47 1.31 -18.31
C ARG A 184 7.72 2.10 -19.39
N LEU A 185 7.24 3.30 -19.06
CA LEU A 185 6.62 4.23 -19.99
C LEU A 185 7.64 4.95 -20.89
N GLY A 186 8.92 4.96 -20.53
CA GLY A 186 10.03 5.48 -21.35
C GLY A 186 10.75 6.70 -20.77
N SER A 187 10.24 7.33 -19.71
CA SER A 187 10.85 8.50 -19.08
C SER A 187 12.20 8.18 -18.46
N LYS A 188 13.18 9.09 -18.55
CA LYS A 188 14.40 9.04 -17.72
C LYS A 188 14.04 9.33 -16.27
N VAL A 189 14.43 8.46 -15.34
CA VAL A 189 14.04 8.60 -13.92
C VAL A 189 15.25 8.81 -13.03
N PHE A 190 15.15 9.80 -12.17
CA PHE A 190 16.02 10.02 -11.02
C PHE A 190 15.19 9.81 -9.75
N LEU A 191 15.62 8.92 -8.86
CA LEU A 191 14.92 8.61 -7.61
C LEU A 191 15.82 9.01 -6.44
N SER A 192 15.41 10.03 -5.69
CA SER A 192 16.12 10.50 -4.50
C SER A 192 15.53 9.91 -3.24
N HIS A 193 16.41 9.62 -2.29
CA HIS A 193 16.02 9.28 -0.93
C HIS A 193 16.97 9.97 0.05
N GLN A 194 16.44 10.40 1.19
CA GLN A 194 17.24 11.11 2.19
C GLN A 194 18.12 10.16 3.01
N GLU A 195 17.79 8.87 3.03
CA GLU A 195 18.58 7.84 3.72
C GLU A 195 19.58 7.15 2.76
N PRO A 196 20.60 6.45 3.31
CA PRO A 196 21.61 5.76 2.51
C PRO A 196 21.06 4.61 1.64
N ARG A 197 19.89 4.06 1.96
CA ARG A 197 19.24 2.97 1.23
C ARG A 197 17.76 3.23 1.02
N LEU A 198 17.22 2.77 -0.11
CA LEU A 198 15.77 2.74 -0.34
C LEU A 198 15.07 1.84 0.68
N LEU A 199 13.74 1.99 0.80
CA LEU A 199 12.88 1.13 1.62
C LEU A 199 13.41 0.98 3.07
N THR A 200 13.79 2.10 3.69
CA THR A 200 14.33 2.12 5.06
C THR A 200 13.49 1.29 6.03
N GLY A 201 14.14 0.39 6.77
CA GLY A 201 13.49 -0.52 7.71
C GLY A 201 13.01 -1.85 7.11
N GLN A 202 13.21 -2.09 5.81
CA GLN A 202 13.03 -3.41 5.21
C GLN A 202 14.30 -4.26 5.30
N ASP A 203 14.13 -5.56 5.06
CA ASP A 203 15.22 -6.54 5.05
C ASP A 203 16.27 -6.20 3.98
N PRO A 204 17.58 -6.33 4.28
CA PRO A 204 18.65 -6.04 3.33
C PRO A 204 18.53 -6.76 1.99
N ASP A 205 18.10 -8.04 1.97
CA ASP A 205 17.94 -8.80 0.72
C ASP A 205 16.83 -8.20 -0.17
N ILE A 206 15.78 -7.66 0.45
CA ILE A 206 14.67 -7.00 -0.24
C ILE A 206 15.12 -5.66 -0.80
N ILE A 207 15.85 -4.88 -0.01
CA ILE A 207 16.40 -3.59 -0.45
C ILE A 207 17.34 -3.80 -1.65
N ASP A 208 18.28 -4.75 -1.54
CA ASP A 208 19.26 -5.03 -2.58
C ASP A 208 18.58 -5.52 -3.87
N ALA A 209 17.53 -6.35 -3.75
CA ALA A 209 16.73 -6.79 -4.89
C ALA A 209 16.02 -5.64 -5.61
N VAL A 210 15.39 -4.72 -4.87
CA VAL A 210 14.74 -3.53 -5.45
C VAL A 210 15.75 -2.62 -6.12
N GLU A 211 16.84 -2.29 -5.44
CA GLU A 211 17.87 -1.43 -6.01
C GLU A 211 18.47 -2.04 -7.27
N SER A 212 18.77 -3.34 -7.26
CA SER A 212 19.27 -4.05 -8.43
C SER A 212 18.25 -4.01 -9.58
N SER A 213 16.96 -4.26 -9.31
CA SER A 213 15.91 -4.17 -10.33
C SER A 213 15.82 -2.77 -10.94
N LEU A 214 15.74 -1.73 -10.10
CA LEU A 214 15.66 -0.34 -10.56
C LEU A 214 16.91 0.07 -11.35
N LYS A 215 18.11 -0.36 -10.93
CA LYS A 215 19.36 -0.14 -11.68
C LYS A 215 19.34 -0.84 -13.04
N LYS A 216 18.84 -2.08 -13.14
CA LYS A 216 18.65 -2.80 -14.42
C LYS A 216 17.67 -2.07 -15.34
N LEU A 217 16.60 -1.47 -14.79
CA LEU A 217 15.67 -0.59 -15.51
C LEU A 217 16.26 0.78 -15.88
N LYS A 218 17.53 1.05 -15.51
CA LYS A 218 18.27 2.30 -15.74
C LYS A 218 17.71 3.50 -14.95
N VAL A 219 17.05 3.26 -13.81
CA VAL A 219 16.76 4.31 -12.83
C VAL A 219 18.06 4.83 -12.23
N LYS A 220 18.21 6.15 -12.14
CA LYS A 220 19.31 6.78 -11.39
C LYS A 220 18.90 6.94 -9.94
N ILE A 221 19.34 6.01 -9.09
CA ILE A 221 19.11 6.06 -7.64
C ILE A 221 20.12 7.02 -7.02
N LEU A 222 19.63 7.97 -6.23
CA LEU A 222 20.39 9.05 -5.59
C LEU A 222 20.15 8.97 -4.06
N PRO A 223 20.77 8.01 -3.37
CA PRO A 223 20.63 7.87 -1.92
C PRO A 223 21.43 8.94 -1.19
N ASP A 224 21.03 9.28 0.03
CA ASP A 224 21.63 10.35 0.85
C ASP A 224 21.75 11.68 0.08
N LYS A 225 20.71 12.01 -0.69
CA LYS A 225 20.62 13.26 -1.45
C LYS A 225 19.40 14.06 -1.08
N LYS A 226 19.64 15.34 -0.78
CA LYS A 226 18.62 16.36 -0.51
C LYS A 226 18.61 17.36 -1.66
N LEU A 227 17.42 17.82 -2.05
CA LEU A 227 17.30 18.91 -3.01
C LEU A 227 17.77 20.22 -2.37
N SER A 228 18.76 20.86 -2.99
CA SER A 228 19.27 22.16 -2.55
C SER A 228 18.56 23.31 -3.28
N SER A 229 18.39 23.19 -4.59
CA SER A 229 17.69 24.18 -5.41
C SER A 229 17.25 23.60 -6.76
N TYR A 230 16.29 24.27 -7.38
CA TYR A 230 15.92 24.04 -8.77
C TYR A 230 15.65 25.39 -9.47
N PHE A 231 15.97 25.48 -10.76
CA PHE A 231 15.66 26.65 -11.58
C PHE A 231 14.93 26.22 -12.85
N LYS A 232 13.90 26.97 -13.24
CA LYS A 232 13.19 26.73 -14.50
C LYS A 232 13.96 27.35 -15.65
N ASN A 233 14.18 26.57 -16.70
CA ASN A 233 14.90 26.99 -17.89
C ASN A 233 14.31 26.28 -19.11
N ASP A 234 13.62 27.01 -19.98
CA ASP A 234 13.06 26.52 -21.25
C ASP A 234 12.30 25.17 -21.17
N GLY A 235 11.40 25.05 -20.18
CA GLY A 235 10.59 23.84 -19.97
C GLY A 235 11.31 22.70 -19.25
N MET A 236 12.58 22.87 -18.89
CA MET A 236 13.36 21.99 -18.04
C MET A 236 13.59 22.62 -16.66
N LEU A 237 13.97 21.77 -15.71
CA LEU A 237 14.32 22.11 -14.34
C LEU A 237 15.78 21.75 -14.10
N ASP A 238 16.61 22.77 -13.92
CA ASP A 238 18.01 22.66 -13.51
C ASP A 238 18.08 22.31 -12.03
N MET A 239 18.32 21.03 -11.72
CA MET A 239 18.33 20.49 -10.37
C MET A 239 19.73 20.57 -9.77
N THR A 240 19.83 20.98 -8.49
CA THR A 240 21.04 20.84 -7.69
C THR A 240 20.71 20.12 -6.38
N LEU A 241 21.37 19.00 -6.13
CA LEU A 241 21.28 18.25 -4.87
C LEU A 241 22.51 18.48 -3.98
N SER A 242 22.41 18.02 -2.73
CA SER A 242 23.52 17.99 -1.78
C SER A 242 24.76 17.28 -2.34
N GLY A 243 25.95 17.81 -2.01
CA GLY A 243 27.22 17.33 -2.57
C GLY A 243 27.48 17.76 -4.02
N GLY A 244 26.74 18.73 -4.55
CA GLY A 244 27.02 19.35 -5.85
C GLY A 244 26.54 18.56 -7.07
N VAL A 245 25.69 17.55 -6.87
CA VAL A 245 25.11 16.76 -7.98
C VAL A 245 24.14 17.63 -8.76
N LYS A 246 24.35 17.76 -10.08
CA LYS A 246 23.52 18.56 -10.98
C LYS A 246 22.99 17.73 -12.14
N PHE A 247 21.74 17.97 -12.53
CA PHE A 247 21.10 17.34 -13.69
C PHE A 247 19.85 18.13 -14.09
N GLN A 248 19.28 17.83 -15.25
CA GLN A 248 18.03 18.42 -15.74
C GLN A 248 16.91 17.39 -15.77
N VAL A 249 15.70 17.81 -15.40
CA VAL A 249 14.44 17.04 -15.57
C VAL A 249 13.30 17.92 -16.05
N GLU A 250 12.24 17.35 -16.61
CA GLU A 250 11.03 18.12 -16.95
C GLU A 250 10.09 18.30 -15.75
N LYS A 251 9.98 17.28 -14.89
CA LYS A 251 9.05 17.28 -13.76
C LYS A 251 9.66 16.77 -12.47
N ILE A 252 9.15 17.27 -11.36
CA ILE A 252 9.41 16.76 -10.00
C ILE A 252 8.13 16.08 -9.49
N VAL A 253 8.28 14.90 -8.89
CA VAL A 253 7.19 14.19 -8.19
C VAL A 253 7.56 14.08 -6.72
N LEU A 254 6.70 14.64 -5.86
CA LEU A 254 6.80 14.55 -4.41
C LEU A 254 6.03 13.31 -3.94
N ASN A 255 6.77 12.36 -3.38
CA ASN A 255 6.23 11.17 -2.71
C ASN A 255 6.72 11.16 -1.26
N LEU A 256 6.31 12.19 -0.52
CA LEU A 256 6.72 12.48 0.85
C LEU A 256 5.51 12.39 1.80
N ASP A 257 5.50 13.24 2.82
CA ASP A 257 4.53 13.24 3.91
C ASP A 257 3.11 13.58 3.46
N ARG A 258 2.16 13.15 4.28
CA ARG A 258 0.72 13.31 4.07
C ARG A 258 0.07 13.75 5.38
N GLU A 259 -0.95 14.60 5.27
CA GLU A 259 -1.74 15.08 6.40
C GLU A 259 -3.12 14.42 6.42
N GLY A 260 -3.65 14.19 7.63
CA GLY A 260 -4.97 13.60 7.83
C GLY A 260 -6.09 14.50 7.33
N ASN A 261 -7.11 13.93 6.68
CA ASN A 261 -8.29 14.68 6.25
C ASN A 261 -9.30 14.82 7.40
N SER A 262 -8.92 15.51 8.47
CA SER A 262 -9.75 15.69 9.69
C SER A 262 -10.27 17.12 9.86
N LEU A 263 -9.65 18.10 9.18
CA LEU A 263 -10.03 19.50 9.26
C LEU A 263 -11.47 19.73 8.79
N ASN A 264 -12.19 20.56 9.54
CA ASN A 264 -13.60 20.89 9.28
C ASN A 264 -14.52 19.65 9.21
N LEU A 265 -14.17 18.57 9.93
CA LEU A 265 -15.00 17.37 10.07
C LEU A 265 -15.89 17.41 11.33
N GLY A 266 -15.76 18.44 12.18
CA GLY A 266 -16.39 18.51 13.51
C GLY A 266 -15.61 17.75 14.60
N CYS A 267 -14.36 17.37 14.35
CA CYS A 267 -13.53 16.63 15.32
C CYS A 267 -13.25 17.45 16.59
N GLU A 268 -12.82 18.70 16.43
CA GLU A 268 -12.45 19.59 17.53
C GLU A 268 -13.65 19.89 18.45
N ASP A 269 -14.81 20.18 17.87
CA ASP A 269 -16.07 20.46 18.59
C ASP A 269 -16.51 19.28 19.47
N LEU A 270 -16.17 18.05 19.05
CA LEU A 270 -16.47 16.82 19.80
C LEU A 270 -15.35 16.36 20.72
N GLY A 271 -14.28 17.13 20.86
CA GLY A 271 -13.13 16.79 21.70
C GLY A 271 -12.30 15.60 21.18
N ILE A 272 -12.36 15.32 19.87
CA ILE A 272 -11.49 14.34 19.22
C ILE A 272 -10.09 14.92 19.13
N ARG A 273 -9.10 14.21 19.70
CA ARG A 273 -7.70 14.66 19.69
C ARG A 273 -7.08 14.47 18.31
N LEU A 274 -6.46 15.54 17.81
CA LEU A 274 -5.66 15.55 16.60
C LEU A 274 -4.16 15.60 16.95
N GLY A 275 -3.32 15.07 16.08
CA GLY A 275 -1.86 15.16 16.15
C GLY A 275 -1.30 16.37 15.38
N GLU A 276 0.02 16.41 15.22
CA GLU A 276 0.73 17.55 14.61
C GLU A 276 0.51 17.68 13.09
N HIS A 277 0.07 16.60 12.44
CA HIS A 277 -0.21 16.51 11.00
C HIS A 277 -1.70 16.28 10.73
N GLU A 278 -2.55 16.84 11.62
CA GLU A 278 -4.01 16.74 11.56
C GLU A 278 -4.51 15.28 11.57
N GLU A 279 -3.71 14.35 12.07
CA GLU A 279 -4.10 12.97 12.20
C GLU A 279 -5.03 12.73 13.39
N ILE A 280 -6.05 11.90 13.23
CA ILE A 280 -6.94 11.54 14.32
C ILE A 280 -6.26 10.50 15.20
N LEU A 281 -6.00 10.85 16.46
CA LEU A 281 -5.37 9.96 17.42
C LEU A 281 -6.37 8.92 17.92
N VAL A 282 -6.00 7.64 17.79
CA VAL A 282 -6.80 6.50 18.21
C VAL A 282 -6.04 5.54 19.11
N ASN A 283 -6.75 4.83 19.96
CA ASN A 283 -6.21 3.79 20.82
C ASN A 283 -5.91 2.47 20.06
N GLU A 284 -5.61 1.39 20.77
CA GLU A 284 -5.30 0.07 20.18
C GLU A 284 -6.49 -0.58 19.46
N VAL A 285 -7.72 -0.19 19.82
CA VAL A 285 -8.97 -0.70 19.24
C VAL A 285 -9.55 0.23 18.19
N LEU A 286 -8.76 1.23 17.74
CA LEU A 286 -9.08 2.23 16.73
C LEU A 286 -10.17 3.25 17.15
N GLU A 287 -10.47 3.33 18.44
CA GLU A 287 -11.42 4.30 18.99
C GLU A 287 -10.70 5.63 19.28
N THR A 288 -11.37 6.74 18.97
CA THR A 288 -10.89 8.10 19.22
C THR A 288 -10.99 8.46 20.71
N SER A 289 -10.66 9.71 21.09
CA SER A 289 -10.93 10.21 22.45
C SER A 289 -12.42 10.37 22.77
N THR A 290 -13.30 10.24 21.76
CA THR A 290 -14.75 10.33 21.92
C THR A 290 -15.37 8.95 21.72
N ALA A 291 -15.99 8.43 22.78
CA ALA A 291 -16.55 7.08 22.80
C ALA A 291 -17.60 6.87 21.70
N GLY A 292 -17.52 5.72 21.03
CA GLY A 292 -18.40 5.36 19.91
C GLY A 292 -17.98 5.93 18.55
N ILE A 293 -16.90 6.72 18.49
CA ILE A 293 -16.30 7.20 17.25
C ILE A 293 -14.94 6.52 17.07
N PHE A 294 -14.78 5.86 15.93
CA PHE A 294 -13.54 5.20 15.50
C PHE A 294 -12.90 5.98 14.35
N ALA A 295 -11.60 5.83 14.14
CA ALA A 295 -10.93 6.33 12.94
C ALA A 295 -9.93 5.31 12.39
N VAL A 296 -9.86 5.20 11.06
CA VAL A 296 -9.13 4.13 10.36
C VAL A 296 -8.48 4.61 9.07
N GLY A 297 -7.44 3.90 8.64
CA GLY A 297 -6.69 4.25 7.45
C GLY A 297 -5.82 5.48 7.66
N SER A 298 -5.48 6.15 6.56
CA SER A 298 -4.43 7.18 6.57
C SER A 298 -4.80 8.45 7.32
N VAL A 299 -6.05 8.66 7.70
CA VAL A 299 -6.46 9.78 8.57
C VAL A 299 -5.84 9.67 9.97
N THR A 300 -5.42 8.46 10.38
CA THR A 300 -4.83 8.22 11.70
C THR A 300 -3.33 8.54 11.78
N GLY A 301 -2.70 8.93 10.66
CA GLY A 301 -1.25 9.25 10.59
C GLY A 301 -0.34 8.03 10.78
N ARG A 302 -0.89 6.86 11.09
CA ARG A 302 -0.15 5.60 11.19
C ARG A 302 0.38 5.21 9.82
N LYS A 303 1.57 4.58 9.79
CA LYS A 303 2.13 4.00 8.57
C LYS A 303 1.19 2.91 8.04
N THR A 304 0.38 3.28 7.05
CA THR A 304 -0.66 2.41 6.50
C THR A 304 -0.39 2.10 5.03
N THR A 305 -0.67 0.87 4.64
CA THR A 305 -0.80 0.45 3.23
C THR A 305 -2.28 0.25 2.93
N THR A 306 -2.64 0.03 1.67
CA THR A 306 -4.04 -0.31 1.31
C THR A 306 -4.52 -1.54 2.09
N GLY A 307 -3.70 -2.58 2.23
CA GLY A 307 -4.07 -3.77 3.00
C GLY A 307 -4.22 -3.52 4.50
N ILE A 308 -3.37 -2.66 5.09
CA ILE A 308 -3.50 -2.29 6.52
C ILE A 308 -4.77 -1.47 6.73
N SER A 309 -5.04 -0.50 5.85
CA SER A 309 -6.28 0.29 5.87
C SER A 309 -7.53 -0.59 5.78
N GLU A 310 -7.54 -1.60 4.91
CA GLU A 310 -8.65 -2.55 4.81
C GLU A 310 -8.83 -3.36 6.10
N GLU A 311 -7.74 -3.85 6.70
CA GLU A 311 -7.81 -4.60 7.96
C GLU A 311 -8.25 -3.71 9.14
N GLU A 312 -7.77 -2.47 9.21
CA GLU A 312 -8.23 -1.46 10.18
C GLU A 312 -9.74 -1.24 10.05
N GLY A 313 -10.26 -1.05 8.84
CA GLY A 313 -11.70 -0.95 8.60
C GLY A 313 -12.48 -2.16 9.11
N ARG A 314 -11.97 -3.37 8.85
CA ARG A 314 -12.57 -4.63 9.31
C ARG A 314 -12.59 -4.73 10.83
N VAL A 315 -11.50 -4.33 11.49
CA VAL A 315 -11.37 -4.34 12.95
C VAL A 315 -12.25 -3.27 13.60
N ALA A 316 -12.31 -2.05 13.04
CA ALA A 316 -13.18 -1.00 13.53
C ALA A 316 -14.67 -1.39 13.42
N ALA A 317 -15.09 -2.02 12.34
CA ALA A 317 -16.45 -2.55 12.21
C ALA A 317 -16.73 -3.70 13.20
N ASP A 318 -15.74 -4.57 13.47
CA ASP A 318 -15.84 -5.58 14.53
C ASP A 318 -16.05 -4.90 15.91
N ASN A 319 -15.29 -3.84 16.21
CA ASN A 319 -15.32 -3.14 17.51
C ASN A 319 -16.56 -2.23 17.67
N ALA A 320 -17.01 -1.58 16.60
CA ALA A 320 -18.28 -0.85 16.56
C ALA A 320 -19.47 -1.76 16.92
N MET A 321 -19.40 -3.04 16.54
CA MET A 321 -20.38 -4.07 16.89
C MET A 321 -20.13 -4.72 18.27
N GLY A 322 -19.33 -4.09 19.13
CA GLY A 322 -19.15 -4.50 20.53
C GLY A 322 -18.04 -5.54 20.76
N LYS A 323 -17.18 -5.80 19.77
CA LYS A 323 -15.96 -6.58 20.00
C LYS A 323 -14.85 -5.69 20.57
N ASN A 324 -13.76 -6.33 20.99
CA ASN A 324 -12.58 -5.66 21.51
C ASN A 324 -11.33 -6.29 20.87
N LYS A 325 -10.99 -5.83 19.68
CA LYS A 325 -9.88 -6.35 18.87
C LYS A 325 -8.88 -5.25 18.53
N ALA A 326 -7.60 -5.58 18.66
CA ALA A 326 -6.52 -4.79 18.07
C ALA A 326 -6.22 -5.26 16.64
N VAL A 327 -5.65 -4.36 15.85
CA VAL A 327 -5.12 -4.69 14.51
C VAL A 327 -3.83 -5.48 14.68
N ASN A 328 -3.72 -6.60 13.95
CA ASN A 328 -2.47 -7.36 13.88
C ASN A 328 -1.80 -7.12 12.53
N SER A 329 -0.85 -6.17 12.50
CA SER A 329 -0.10 -5.82 11.28
C SER A 329 0.75 -6.98 10.76
N ASP A 330 1.20 -7.90 11.61
CA ASP A 330 2.01 -9.05 11.20
C ASP A 330 1.21 -10.02 10.30
N TRP A 331 -0.13 -9.94 10.32
CA TRP A 331 -1.01 -10.74 9.46
C TRP A 331 -1.44 -10.03 8.18
N THR A 332 -0.94 -8.81 7.95
CA THR A 332 -1.24 -8.05 6.73
C THR A 332 0.01 -8.04 5.84
N PRO A 333 -0.04 -8.63 4.64
CA PRO A 333 1.07 -8.61 3.72
C PRO A 333 1.46 -7.19 3.32
N PHE A 334 2.78 -6.93 3.32
CA PHE A 334 3.38 -5.75 2.72
C PHE A 334 3.81 -6.10 1.29
N LEU A 335 3.24 -5.39 0.32
CA LEU A 335 3.45 -5.65 -1.11
C LEU A 335 4.10 -4.44 -1.77
N ILE A 336 5.07 -4.68 -2.64
CA ILE A 336 5.66 -3.66 -3.51
C ILE A 336 5.58 -4.17 -4.95
N GLY A 337 4.93 -3.41 -5.81
CA GLY A 337 4.72 -3.74 -7.21
C GLY A 337 5.90 -3.45 -8.13
N THR A 338 7.15 -3.51 -7.65
CA THR A 338 8.33 -3.46 -8.56
C THR A 338 8.30 -4.63 -9.55
N GLU A 339 9.23 -4.66 -10.49
CA GLU A 339 9.36 -5.78 -11.41
C GLU A 339 10.72 -6.47 -11.25
N PRO A 340 10.77 -7.72 -10.74
CA PRO A 340 9.70 -8.51 -10.14
C PRO A 340 9.05 -7.93 -8.86
N GLU A 341 7.86 -8.44 -8.52
CA GLU A 341 7.11 -8.03 -7.31
C GLU A 341 7.82 -8.49 -6.03
N ILE A 342 7.51 -7.80 -4.94
CA ILE A 342 7.93 -8.18 -3.59
C ILE A 342 6.71 -8.33 -2.70
N ALA A 343 6.73 -9.37 -1.88
CA ALA A 343 5.76 -9.60 -0.85
C ALA A 343 6.42 -10.07 0.45
N CYS A 344 6.06 -9.43 1.55
CA CYS A 344 6.57 -9.71 2.88
C CYS A 344 5.40 -9.88 3.84
N VAL A 345 5.48 -10.81 4.79
CA VAL A 345 4.48 -10.96 5.85
C VAL A 345 5.11 -11.49 7.13
N GLY A 346 4.61 -11.06 8.28
CA GLY A 346 5.05 -11.55 9.58
C GLY A 346 6.33 -10.94 10.11
N CYS A 347 7.02 -11.72 10.92
CA CYS A 347 8.21 -11.31 11.65
C CYS A 347 9.49 -11.85 11.02
N PHE A 348 10.49 -10.98 10.83
CA PHE A 348 11.79 -11.32 10.24
C PHE A 348 12.90 -11.44 11.28
N ALA A 349 14.02 -12.07 10.89
CA ALA A 349 15.08 -12.43 11.83
C ALA A 349 15.67 -11.25 12.62
N GLU A 350 15.79 -10.08 11.97
CA GLU A 350 16.35 -8.86 12.56
C GLU A 350 15.47 -8.29 13.70
N GLU A 351 14.14 -8.35 13.56
CA GLU A 351 13.19 -7.83 14.55
C GLU A 351 12.66 -8.89 15.53
N ALA A 352 12.93 -10.17 15.26
CA ALA A 352 12.40 -11.28 16.05
C ALA A 352 12.75 -11.21 17.55
N HIS A 353 13.97 -10.78 17.87
CA HIS A 353 14.42 -10.65 19.26
C HIS A 353 13.56 -9.62 20.02
N HIS A 354 13.22 -8.48 19.39
CA HIS A 354 12.37 -7.46 19.99
C HIS A 354 10.94 -7.94 20.26
N LYS A 355 10.48 -8.92 19.46
CA LYS A 355 9.18 -9.59 19.63
C LYS A 355 9.25 -10.84 20.52
N GLY A 356 10.38 -11.12 21.17
CA GLY A 356 10.56 -12.24 22.10
C GLY A 356 10.79 -13.60 21.43
N PHE A 357 11.04 -13.63 20.12
CA PHE A 357 11.34 -14.84 19.37
C PHE A 357 12.85 -15.04 19.19
N ARG A 358 13.27 -16.30 19.13
CA ARG A 358 14.60 -16.65 18.60
C ARG A 358 14.38 -17.10 17.16
N ALA A 359 14.63 -16.26 16.18
CA ALA A 359 14.37 -16.62 14.79
C ALA A 359 15.47 -17.50 14.18
N VAL A 360 15.04 -18.38 13.27
CA VAL A 360 15.89 -19.07 12.29
C VAL A 360 15.29 -18.86 10.92
N GLU A 361 16.14 -18.54 9.96
CA GLU A 361 15.74 -18.24 8.60
C GLU A 361 16.25 -19.31 7.63
N GLY A 362 15.44 -19.62 6.62
CA GLY A 362 15.86 -20.38 5.45
C GLY A 362 15.60 -19.58 4.19
N LYS A 363 16.61 -19.48 3.33
CA LYS A 363 16.54 -18.81 2.03
C LYS A 363 16.69 -19.81 0.91
N PHE A 364 15.99 -19.56 -0.20
CA PHE A 364 16.14 -20.27 -1.46
C PHE A 364 16.12 -19.28 -2.64
N LEU A 365 17.04 -19.45 -3.58
CA LEU A 365 17.18 -18.58 -4.75
C LEU A 365 16.48 -19.19 -5.96
N TRP A 366 15.76 -18.36 -6.73
CA TRP A 366 14.98 -18.81 -7.89
C TRP A 366 15.84 -19.38 -9.01
N GLU A 367 17.10 -18.98 -9.12
CA GLU A 367 18.06 -19.57 -10.07
C GLU A 367 18.24 -21.10 -9.92
N ASN A 368 17.86 -21.65 -8.76
CA ASN A 368 17.88 -23.08 -8.48
C ASN A 368 16.50 -23.75 -8.64
N LEU A 369 15.49 -23.04 -9.17
CA LEU A 369 14.19 -23.60 -9.54
C LEU A 369 14.17 -23.98 -11.01
N ASP A 370 13.72 -25.20 -11.29
CA ASP A 370 13.40 -25.66 -12.64
C ASP A 370 12.42 -24.69 -13.35
N TYR A 371 11.43 -24.16 -12.61
CA TYR A 371 10.49 -23.16 -13.12
C TYR A 371 11.19 -21.94 -13.75
N SER A 372 12.18 -21.39 -13.05
CA SER A 372 12.91 -20.20 -13.51
C SER A 372 13.80 -20.51 -14.71
N LEU A 373 14.44 -21.69 -14.71
CA LEU A 373 15.25 -22.16 -15.83
C LEU A 373 14.41 -22.37 -17.11
N LEU A 374 13.19 -22.91 -16.97
CA LEU A 374 12.29 -23.16 -18.09
C LEU A 374 11.71 -21.89 -18.73
N ARG A 375 11.69 -20.77 -18.00
CA ARG A 375 11.10 -19.51 -18.44
C ARG A 375 12.13 -18.43 -18.77
N ASP A 376 13.41 -18.74 -18.65
CA ASP A 376 14.51 -17.76 -18.75
C ASP A 376 14.28 -16.56 -17.81
N GLU A 377 13.63 -16.82 -16.66
CA GLU A 377 13.35 -15.83 -15.63
C GLU A 377 14.50 -15.85 -14.63
N ALA A 378 15.47 -14.95 -14.83
CA ALA A 378 16.62 -14.83 -13.94
C ALA A 378 16.33 -13.93 -12.72
N GLY A 379 16.60 -14.46 -11.52
CA GLY A 379 16.51 -13.73 -10.26
C GLY A 379 15.20 -13.94 -9.51
N GLY A 380 15.25 -13.72 -8.20
CA GLY A 380 14.15 -14.03 -7.29
C GLY A 380 14.63 -14.85 -6.10
N PHE A 381 13.85 -14.83 -5.02
CA PHE A 381 14.10 -15.67 -3.86
C PHE A 381 12.85 -15.82 -2.98
N CYS A 382 12.89 -16.81 -2.11
CA CYS A 382 11.99 -16.95 -0.97
C CYS A 382 12.80 -17.10 0.32
N LYS A 383 12.38 -16.37 1.36
CA LYS A 383 12.87 -16.49 2.73
C LYS A 383 11.71 -16.90 3.64
N ILE A 384 11.96 -17.86 4.53
CA ILE A 384 11.02 -18.31 5.55
C ILE A 384 11.68 -18.19 6.91
N THR A 385 11.00 -17.49 7.82
CA THR A 385 11.45 -17.28 9.20
C THR A 385 10.59 -18.11 10.14
N ALA A 386 11.23 -18.83 11.06
CA ALA A 386 10.57 -19.64 12.06
C ALA A 386 11.16 -19.42 13.45
N ASP A 387 10.36 -19.65 14.49
CA ASP A 387 10.84 -19.65 15.87
C ASP A 387 11.70 -20.90 16.14
N ALA A 388 12.90 -20.70 16.64
CA ALA A 388 13.88 -21.74 16.95
C ALA A 388 13.36 -22.76 17.97
N ARG A 389 12.53 -22.30 18.92
CA ARG A 389 12.02 -23.14 19.99
C ARG A 389 10.90 -24.04 19.48
N SER A 390 9.82 -23.44 18.98
CA SER A 390 8.59 -24.15 18.58
C SER A 390 8.64 -24.71 17.15
N GLY A 391 9.46 -24.12 16.28
CA GLY A 391 9.48 -24.38 14.84
C GLY A 391 8.30 -23.75 14.08
N VAL A 392 7.48 -22.91 14.73
CA VAL A 392 6.34 -22.22 14.11
C VAL A 392 6.82 -21.17 13.12
N VAL A 393 6.14 -21.05 11.98
CA VAL A 393 6.41 -20.02 10.97
C VAL A 393 6.06 -18.65 11.54
N LEU A 394 7.02 -17.75 11.56
CA LEU A 394 6.89 -16.37 12.04
C LEU A 394 6.65 -15.38 10.90
N GLY A 395 7.18 -15.66 9.71
CA GLY A 395 7.11 -14.76 8.57
C GLY A 395 7.73 -15.34 7.31
N GLY A 396 7.61 -14.58 6.23
CA GLY A 396 8.30 -14.87 4.98
C GLY A 396 8.38 -13.68 4.05
N GLN A 397 9.34 -13.75 3.14
CA GLN A 397 9.63 -12.71 2.15
C GLN A 397 9.83 -13.38 0.79
N ILE A 398 9.18 -12.85 -0.24
CA ILE A 398 9.21 -13.41 -1.58
C ILE A 398 9.50 -12.27 -2.56
N TYR A 399 10.50 -12.49 -3.42
CA TYR A 399 10.83 -11.64 -4.56
C TYR A 399 10.64 -12.47 -5.83
N SER A 400 9.56 -12.20 -6.56
CA SER A 400 9.14 -12.97 -7.74
C SER A 400 8.00 -12.27 -8.48
N ASN A 401 7.77 -12.61 -9.74
CA ASN A 401 6.67 -12.06 -10.55
C ASN A 401 5.29 -12.35 -9.95
N ASN A 402 5.12 -13.42 -9.16
CA ASN A 402 3.87 -13.75 -8.48
C ASN A 402 3.98 -13.68 -6.95
N ALA A 403 4.91 -12.87 -6.42
CA ALA A 403 5.15 -12.77 -4.97
C ALA A 403 3.88 -12.47 -4.17
N SER A 404 3.02 -11.56 -4.65
CA SER A 404 1.76 -11.19 -3.99
C SER A 404 0.77 -12.35 -3.87
N GLN A 405 0.79 -13.31 -4.79
CA GLN A 405 -0.06 -14.50 -4.74
C GLN A 405 0.53 -15.55 -3.79
N LEU A 406 1.83 -15.81 -3.94
CA LEU A 406 2.56 -16.83 -3.20
C LEU A 406 2.64 -16.57 -1.69
N ILE A 407 2.75 -15.30 -1.28
CA ILE A 407 2.86 -14.92 0.14
C ILE A 407 1.66 -15.39 0.97
N SER A 408 0.50 -15.56 0.34
CA SER A 408 -0.73 -16.01 0.99
C SER A 408 -0.59 -17.40 1.62
N LEU A 409 0.28 -18.28 1.08
CA LEU A 409 0.57 -19.58 1.69
C LEU A 409 1.32 -19.43 3.02
N VAL A 410 2.25 -18.48 3.10
CA VAL A 410 3.00 -18.19 4.32
C VAL A 410 2.08 -17.54 5.36
N LEU A 411 1.25 -16.58 4.95
CA LEU A 411 0.25 -15.95 5.82
C LEU A 411 -0.70 -17.00 6.42
N LEU A 412 -1.20 -17.95 5.62
CA LEU A 412 -2.06 -19.03 6.11
C LEU A 412 -1.33 -19.89 7.15
N ALA A 413 -0.07 -20.25 6.89
CA ALA A 413 0.74 -21.04 7.81
C ALA A 413 0.92 -20.32 9.16
N MET A 414 1.23 -19.01 9.14
CA MET A 414 1.33 -18.20 10.35
C MET A 414 0.01 -18.11 11.10
N LYS A 415 -1.09 -17.81 10.40
CA LYS A 415 -2.42 -17.66 11.00
C LYS A 415 -2.92 -18.95 11.66
N LYS A 416 -2.42 -20.11 11.21
CA LYS A 416 -2.72 -21.43 11.78
C LYS A 416 -1.66 -21.95 12.75
N GLY A 417 -0.62 -21.17 13.06
CA GLY A 417 0.47 -21.59 13.95
C GLY A 417 1.21 -22.82 13.44
N MET A 418 1.31 -22.99 12.12
CA MET A 418 1.91 -24.17 11.52
C MET A 418 3.43 -24.15 11.72
N LYS A 419 4.00 -25.34 11.94
CA LYS A 419 5.46 -25.51 11.95
C LYS A 419 6.02 -25.47 10.53
N VAL A 420 7.25 -24.99 10.38
CA VAL A 420 7.93 -24.89 9.08
C VAL A 420 8.03 -26.23 8.35
N GLY A 421 8.03 -27.35 9.09
CA GLY A 421 7.99 -28.70 8.52
C GLY A 421 6.78 -28.94 7.62
N ALA A 422 5.63 -28.31 7.89
CA ALA A 422 4.44 -28.44 7.06
C ALA A 422 4.61 -27.76 5.68
N LEU A 423 5.30 -26.61 5.62
CA LEU A 423 5.68 -25.97 4.37
C LEU A 423 6.75 -26.80 3.63
N ALA A 424 7.72 -27.36 4.37
CA ALA A 424 8.78 -28.19 3.82
C ALA A 424 8.30 -29.53 3.22
N SER A 425 7.12 -30.00 3.65
CA SER A 425 6.46 -31.22 3.16
C SER A 425 5.35 -30.95 2.14
N LEU A 426 5.18 -29.72 1.66
CA LEU A 426 4.18 -29.42 0.64
C LEU A 426 4.41 -30.28 -0.61
N ALA A 427 3.33 -30.92 -1.08
CA ALA A 427 3.31 -31.54 -2.38
C ALA A 427 3.25 -30.41 -3.42
N CYS A 428 4.39 -30.13 -4.04
CA CYS A 428 4.53 -29.14 -5.12
C CYS A 428 5.00 -29.88 -6.37
N ASP A 429 4.48 -29.45 -7.52
CA ASP A 429 5.10 -29.73 -8.81
C ASP A 429 6.52 -29.10 -8.80
N GLY A 430 7.52 -29.86 -9.24
CA GLY A 430 8.91 -29.40 -9.27
C GLY A 430 9.10 -28.18 -10.19
N ALA A 431 8.22 -28.04 -11.18
CA ALA A 431 8.20 -26.93 -12.13
C ALA A 431 7.28 -25.77 -11.70
N GLY A 432 6.82 -25.69 -10.43
CA GLY A 432 6.02 -24.57 -9.93
C GLY A 432 6.81 -23.59 -9.06
N GLU A 433 6.45 -22.30 -9.07
CA GLU A 433 7.11 -21.30 -8.18
C GLU A 433 6.92 -21.61 -6.69
N ASN A 434 5.80 -22.24 -6.32
CA ASN A 434 5.53 -22.67 -4.95
C ASN A 434 6.55 -23.72 -4.45
N HIS A 435 7.25 -24.42 -5.34
CA HIS A 435 8.37 -25.28 -5.00
C HIS A 435 9.46 -24.53 -4.23
N GLY A 436 9.69 -23.26 -4.57
CA GLY A 436 10.71 -22.49 -3.88
C GLY A 436 10.33 -22.09 -2.45
N ILE A 437 9.03 -22.00 -2.12
CA ILE A 437 8.57 -21.89 -0.72
C ILE A 437 8.93 -23.16 0.04
N ARG A 438 8.69 -24.34 -0.57
CA ARG A 438 9.06 -25.63 0.02
C ARG A 438 10.55 -25.73 0.27
N GLU A 439 11.38 -25.32 -0.69
CA GLU A 439 12.83 -25.38 -0.54
C GLU A 439 13.38 -24.37 0.48
N ALA A 440 12.82 -23.16 0.55
CA ALA A 440 13.13 -22.19 1.60
C ALA A 440 12.75 -22.74 2.99
N ALA A 441 11.58 -23.38 3.10
CA ALA A 441 11.15 -24.05 4.34
C ALA A 441 12.02 -25.27 4.70
N ARG A 442 12.50 -26.05 3.72
CA ARG A 442 13.47 -27.14 3.94
C ARG A 442 14.81 -26.59 4.42
N SER A 443 15.27 -25.49 3.84
CA SER A 443 16.46 -24.75 4.26
C SER A 443 16.34 -24.31 5.72
N CYS A 444 15.22 -23.68 6.08
CA CYS A 444 14.91 -23.26 7.45
C CYS A 444 14.86 -24.47 8.41
N SER A 445 14.22 -25.57 8.00
CA SER A 445 14.13 -26.81 8.79
C SER A 445 15.50 -27.44 9.07
N ARG A 446 16.44 -27.39 8.11
CA ARG A 446 17.83 -27.85 8.32
C ARG A 446 18.55 -26.94 9.31
N ALA A 447 18.40 -25.63 9.19
CA ALA A 447 18.99 -24.66 10.11
C ALA A 447 18.47 -24.82 11.55
N LEU A 448 17.17 -25.09 11.73
CA LEU A 448 16.57 -25.41 13.04
C LEU A 448 17.20 -26.65 13.68
N LYS A 449 17.41 -27.72 12.90
CA LYS A 449 18.06 -28.95 13.39
C LYS A 449 19.52 -28.69 13.78
N ALA A 450 20.25 -27.90 12.99
CA ALA A 450 21.63 -27.55 13.29
C ALA A 450 21.76 -26.79 14.62
N GLN A 451 20.89 -25.83 14.92
CA GLN A 451 20.92 -25.10 16.20
C GLN A 451 20.61 -25.99 17.41
N ARG A 452 19.76 -27.02 17.25
CA ARG A 452 19.45 -27.96 18.34
C ARG A 452 20.59 -28.90 18.69
N ASN A 453 21.52 -29.14 17.77
CA ASN A 453 22.68 -30.00 18.00
C ASN A 453 23.87 -29.24 18.65
N VAL A 454 23.76 -27.92 18.79
CA VAL A 454 24.81 -27.03 19.35
C VAL A 454 24.46 -26.56 20.76
N LEU A 455 23.20 -26.74 21.19
CA LEU A 455 22.70 -26.53 22.56
C LEU A 455 22.64 -27.86 23.29
#